data_AF-A0A9R1S168-F1
#
_entry.id   AF-A0A9R1S168-F1
#
_cell.length_a   1.000
_cell.length_b   1.000
_cell.length_c   1.000
_cell.angle_alpha   90.00
_cell.angle_beta   90.00
_cell.angle_gamma   90.00
#
_symmetry.space_group_name_H-M   'P 1'
#
loop_
_entity.id
_entity.type
_entity.pdbx_description
1 polymer ?
#
loop_
_entity_poly.entity_id
_entity_poly.type
_entity_poly.pdbx_seq_one_letter_code
_entity_poly.pdbx_strand_id
1 'polypeptide(L)' 'MSPANMVPSVKILALKVRFGIRKETKMLPTFLRCFPNVETLHVMVRNTHTPSSSFSFLEITSCS' A
#
# COMPACT_ATOMS: atom_id res chain seq x y z
N MET A 1 19.32 2.03 -0.24
CA MET A 1 18.89 1.32 0.97
C MET A 1 19.93 0.28 1.26
N SER A 2 20.51 0.28 2.46
CA SER A 2 21.32 -0.83 2.94
C SER A 2 20.38 -2.01 3.29
N PRO A 3 20.82 -3.27 3.13
CA PRO A 3 20.03 -4.44 3.52
C PRO A 3 19.59 -4.41 5.00
N ALA A 4 20.36 -3.72 5.85
CA ALA A 4 20.06 -3.51 7.27
C ALA A 4 18.79 -2.69 7.54
N ASN A 5 18.32 -1.90 6.56
CA ASN A 5 17.15 -1.04 6.72
C ASN A 5 15.86 -1.66 6.15
N MET A 6 15.94 -2.90 5.68
CA MET A 6 14.83 -3.65 5.11
C MET A 6 14.22 -4.57 6.16
N VAL A 7 12.92 -4.81 6.05
CA VAL A 7 12.16 -5.67 6.96
C VAL A 7 11.57 -6.85 6.16
N PRO A 8 12.35 -7.92 5.94
CA PRO A 8 11.96 -9.05 5.09
C PRO A 8 10.87 -9.94 5.71
N SER A 9 10.54 -9.78 6.98
CA SER A 9 9.51 -10.57 7.66
C SER A 9 8.07 -10.18 7.28
N VAL A 10 7.87 -9.01 6.67
CA VAL A 10 6.53 -8.53 6.30
C VAL A 10 6.06 -9.22 5.02
N LYS A 11 4.96 -9.97 5.13
CA LYS A 11 4.27 -10.64 4.02
C LYS A 11 3.03 -9.90 3.54
N ILE A 12 2.34 -9.23 4.45
CA ILE A 12 1.11 -8.49 4.17
C ILE A 12 1.33 -7.04 4.57
N LEU A 13 1.08 -6.11 3.64
CA LEU A 13 1.21 -4.68 3.85
C LEU A 13 -0.12 -3.99 3.57
N ALA A 14 -0.65 -3.26 4.55
CA ALA A 14 -1.86 -2.44 4.38
C ALA A 14 -1.50 -0.96 4.43
N LEU A 15 -1.85 -0.20 3.39
CA LEU A 15 -1.55 1.23 3.28
C LEU A 15 -2.80 2.05 2.97
N LYS A 16 -2.96 3.16 3.69
CA LYS A 16 -3.97 4.16 3.39
C LYS A 16 -3.41 5.20 2.45
N VAL A 17 -3.87 5.19 1.20
CA VAL A 17 -3.37 6.08 0.15
C VAL A 17 -4.54 6.79 -0.51
N ARG A 18 -4.45 8.11 -0.62
CA ARG A 18 -5.39 8.92 -1.41
C ARG A 18 -4.97 8.90 -2.87
N PHE A 19 -5.67 8.09 -3.66
CA PHE A 19 -5.53 8.11 -5.11
C PHE A 19 -5.83 9.51 -5.66
N GLY A 20 -5.05 9.95 -6.66
CA GLY A 20 -5.10 11.31 -7.20
C GLY A 20 -4.14 12.32 -6.54
N ILE A 21 -3.61 12.03 -5.34
CA ILE A 21 -2.56 12.84 -4.74
C ILE A 21 -1.20 12.27 -5.13
N ARG A 22 -0.60 12.84 -6.19
CA ARG A 22 0.71 12.40 -6.73
C ARG A 22 1.78 12.18 -5.66
N LYS A 23 1.80 13.02 -4.60
CA LYS A 23 2.74 12.90 -3.49
C LYS A 23 2.58 11.59 -2.71
N GLU A 24 1.35 11.18 -2.42
CA GLU A 24 1.09 9.94 -1.70
C GLU A 24 1.35 8.72 -2.58
N THR A 25 0.99 8.81 -3.87
CA THR A 25 1.29 7.74 -4.84
C THR A 25 2.79 7.53 -4.98
N LYS A 26 3.62 8.59 -4.91
CA LYS A 26 5.09 8.50 -4.92
C LYS A 26 5.69 7.89 -3.65
N MET A 27 4.97 7.86 -2.54
CA MET A 27 5.46 7.20 -1.32
C MET A 27 5.32 5.68 -1.39
N LEU A 28 4.31 5.17 -2.13
CA LEU A 28 4.02 3.74 -2.23
C LEU A 28 5.24 2.90 -2.65
N PRO A 29 6.03 3.26 -3.70
CA PRO A 29 7.23 2.53 -4.08
C PRO A 29 8.36 2.60 -3.04
N THR A 30 8.33 3.58 -2.14
CA THR A 30 9.33 3.71 -1.06
C THR A 30 9.02 2.71 0.06
N PHE A 31 7.74 2.59 0.43
CA PHE A 31 7.29 1.56 1.38
C PHE A 31 7.56 0.16 0.85
N LEU A 32 7.19 -0.14 -0.40
CA LEU A 32 7.41 -1.47 -0.98
C LEU A 32 8.90 -1.87 -1.00
N ARG A 33 9.81 -0.93 -1.21
CA ARG A 33 11.26 -1.20 -1.15
C ARG A 33 11.77 -1.56 0.25
N CYS A 34 11.08 -1.16 1.32
CA CYS A 34 11.43 -1.56 2.68
C CYS A 34 11.04 -3.00 2.99
N PHE A 35 10.07 -3.57 2.27
CA PHE A 35 9.48 -4.87 2.57
C PHE A 35 9.63 -5.79 1.35
N PRO A 36 10.81 -6.38 1.14
CA PRO A 36 11.13 -7.11 -0.10
C PRO A 36 10.29 -8.36 -0.34
N ASN A 37 9.64 -8.90 0.70
CA ASN A 37 8.91 -10.17 0.66
C ASN A 37 7.39 -10.00 0.76
N VAL A 38 6.85 -8.81 0.46
CA VAL A 38 5.41 -8.58 0.45
C VAL A 38 4.76 -9.43 -0.64
N GLU A 39 3.81 -10.26 -0.23
CA GLU A 39 2.99 -11.12 -1.08
C GLU A 39 1.62 -10.44 -1.35
N THR A 40 1.09 -9.75 -0.34
CA THR A 40 -0.22 -9.08 -0.42
C THR A 40 -0.11 -7.60 -0.04
N LEU A 41 -0.58 -6.72 -0.93
CA LEU A 41 -0.73 -5.29 -0.68
C LEU A 41 -2.23 -4.93 -0.60
N HIS A 42 -2.69 -4.54 0.58
CA HIS A 42 -4.02 -3.94 0.75
C HIS A 42 -3.92 -2.42 0.67
N VAL A 43 -4.65 -1.79 -0.24
CA VAL A 43 -4.73 -0.33 -0.31
C VAL A 43 -6.10 0.16 0.12
N MET A 44 -6.14 1.01 1.14
CA MET A 44 -7.37 1.61 1.65
C MET A 44 -7.75 2.83 0.80
N VAL A 45 -8.91 2.78 0.17
CA VAL A 45 -9.47 3.87 -0.65
C VAL A 45 -10.64 4.51 0.07
N ARG A 46 -10.77 5.84 -0.04
CA ARG A 46 -12.03 6.51 0.34
C ARG A 46 -13.05 6.34 -0.76
N ASN A 47 -14.21 5.79 -0.43
CA ASN A 47 -15.34 5.79 -1.34
C ASN A 47 -15.95 7.20 -1.37
N THR A 48 -15.87 7.89 -2.51
CA THR A 48 -16.41 9.25 -2.67
C THR A 48 -17.91 9.25 -2.93
N HIS A 49 -18.52 8.09 -3.14
CA HIS A 49 -19.93 7.95 -3.50
C HIS A 49 -20.86 7.71 -2.30
N THR A 50 -20.30 7.54 -1.10
CA THR A 50 -21.09 7.40 0.13
C THR A 50 -20.70 8.50 1.14
N PRO A 51 -21.67 9.24 1.69
CA PRO A 51 -21.40 10.34 2.62
C PRO A 51 -20.96 9.86 4.01
N SER A 52 -21.21 8.59 4.34
CA SER A 52 -20.64 7.93 5.51
C SER A 52 -19.23 7.45 5.19
N SER A 53 -18.29 7.72 6.08
CA SER A 53 -16.85 7.41 6.08
C SER A 53 -16.49 5.92 5.90
N SER A 54 -16.98 5.30 4.84
CA SER A 54 -16.69 3.92 4.47
C SER A 54 -15.37 3.93 3.70
N PHE A 55 -14.41 3.22 4.27
CA PHE A 55 -13.14 2.94 3.62
C PHE A 55 -13.17 1.48 3.16
N SER A 56 -12.74 1.25 1.94
CA SER A 56 -12.65 -0.10 1.37
C SER A 56 -11.19 -0.43 1.13
N PHE A 57 -10.80 -1.67 1.42
CA PHE A 57 -9.50 -2.18 1.03
C PHE A 57 -9.61 -2.83 -0.35
N LEU A 58 -8.70 -2.46 -1.24
CA LEU A 58 -8.47 -3.15 -2.51
C LEU A 58 -7.23 -4.03 -2.34
N GLU A 59 -7.36 -5.33 -2.57
CA GLU A 59 -6.21 -6.21 -2.71
C GLU A 59 -5.56 -5.99 -4.07
N ILE A 60 -4.27 -5.70 -4.05
CA ILE A 60 -3.42 -5.70 -5.23
C ILE A 60 -2.51 -6.92 -5.09
N THR A 61 -2.90 -8.00 -5.76
CA THR A 61 -2.02 -9.14 -6.00
C THR A 61 -1.36 -8.96 -7.36
N SER A 62 -0.08 -9.31 -7.47
CA SER A 62 0.57 -9.38 -8.79
C SER A 62 -0.16 -10.45 -9.60
N CYS A 63 -0.86 -10.07 -10.68
CA CYS A 63 -1.29 -11.05 -11.68
C CYS A 63 -0.03 -11.78 -12.18
N SER A 64 0.01 -13.08 -11.96
CA SER A 64 1.06 -13.96 -12.49
C SER A 64 0.80 -14.28 -13.95
#